data_AF-A0A081AVI7-F1
#
_entry.id   AF-A0A081AVI7-F1
#
_cell.length_a   1.000
_cell.length_b   1.000
_cell.length_c   1.000
_cell.angle_alpha   90.00
_cell.angle_beta   90.00
_cell.angle_gamma   90.00
#
_symmetry.space_group_name_H-M   'P 1'
#
loop_
_entity.id
_entity.type
_entity.pdbx_description
1 polymer ?
#
loop_
_entity_poly.entity_id
_entity_poly.type
_entity_poly.pdbx_seq_one_letter_code
_entity_poly.pdbx_strand_id
1 'polypeptide(L)'
;MFVRTEHHVAYATMFKAVRNYASIFFSIDLVLSFGSLDRSQCIASAFREVLPNIRLLNCYPHLARNRGASDKVGLLTKKSFYDDDVAVNIRYLSVARSEEQFKALPRLFVDYWRSEGEVGYANWFEDTYLGSTWMFWYYRSAIPCVTPSKMHLNPTTALLRKRAWHPFAPLFQQSLYHLSEGPLCSESVENTQRLLDNKKNYYKLKVPVTRVLFGVLFNATKFLKSSKNVNGSDLDRRRAQRVVHIHGEVFILLIYLFRYLNSLEGKLPEDVTVRNAERYCLSIHQVKLLHVEPVTDFIPSARISIELRRKYVCDCVMFAQTGWQCSHVFAAMVLQEEVSLKRLLSALPTRKASGGQRKAKSCLAKDKADHQFSVNTLIKQHLEKPMSPIHWQVMRDFEVTTKANTTKLESFCGTVESWGDDDGVYYWTVEFPKLKQKLRLECQELAECTHEAYVPGNIKA
;
A
#
# COMPACT_ATOMS: atom_id res chain seq x y z
N MET A 1 -23.04 -5.05 9.62
CA MET A 1 -24.42 -5.01 10.11
C MET A 1 -24.47 -5.78 11.41
N PHE A 2 -25.23 -5.33 12.40
CA PHE A 2 -25.28 -5.94 13.72
C PHE A 2 -26.71 -6.38 14.02
N VAL A 3 -26.86 -7.57 14.57
CA VAL A 3 -28.12 -8.10 15.09
C VAL A 3 -28.03 -8.13 16.61
N ARG A 4 -29.16 -7.99 17.29
CA ARG A 4 -29.22 -7.99 18.76
C ARG A 4 -28.84 -9.35 19.36
N THR A 5 -29.02 -10.42 18.60
CA THR A 5 -28.74 -11.80 19.00
C THR A 5 -27.83 -12.46 17.96
N GLU A 6 -26.67 -12.97 18.38
CA GLU A 6 -25.71 -13.66 17.51
C GLU A 6 -26.21 -15.06 17.09
N HIS A 7 -27.31 -15.11 16.34
CA HIS A 7 -27.96 -16.36 15.93
C HIS A 7 -28.16 -16.42 14.41
N HIS A 8 -28.05 -17.61 13.84
CA HIS A 8 -28.11 -17.80 12.38
C HIS A 8 -29.41 -17.24 11.77
N VAL A 9 -30.55 -17.52 12.40
CA VAL A 9 -31.87 -17.01 11.96
C VAL A 9 -31.91 -15.49 11.89
N ALA A 10 -31.31 -14.81 12.88
CA ALA A 10 -31.31 -13.35 12.92
C ALA A 10 -30.54 -12.76 11.73
N TYR A 11 -29.35 -13.31 11.44
CA TYR A 11 -28.56 -12.90 10.28
C TYR A 11 -29.23 -13.26 8.95
N ALA A 12 -29.81 -14.47 8.83
CA ALA A 12 -30.50 -14.90 7.63
C ALA A 12 -31.71 -14.02 7.32
N THR A 13 -32.54 -13.71 8.32
CA THR A 13 -33.66 -12.77 8.20
C THR A 13 -33.19 -11.39 7.78
N MET A 14 -32.10 -10.88 8.38
CA MET A 14 -31.52 -9.60 7.99
C MET A 14 -31.05 -9.60 6.52
N PHE A 15 -30.35 -10.64 6.05
CA PHE A 15 -29.90 -10.73 4.66
C PHE A 15 -31.07 -10.86 3.68
N LYS A 16 -32.11 -11.65 4.02
CA LYS A 16 -33.36 -11.75 3.24
C LYS A 16 -34.06 -10.40 3.15
N ALA A 17 -34.14 -9.66 4.26
CA ALA A 17 -34.73 -8.32 4.28
C ALA A 17 -33.95 -7.36 3.38
N VAL A 18 -32.61 -7.35 3.44
CA VAL A 18 -31.79 -6.50 2.55
C VAL A 18 -32.02 -6.83 1.08
N ARG A 19 -32.09 -8.11 0.70
CA ARG A 19 -32.39 -8.52 -0.68
C ARG A 19 -33.79 -8.11 -1.11
N ASN A 20 -34.78 -8.29 -0.23
CA ASN A 20 -36.17 -7.90 -0.50
C ASN A 20 -36.28 -6.39 -0.70
N TYR A 21 -35.71 -5.58 0.20
CA TYR A 21 -35.74 -4.12 0.07
C TYR A 21 -34.92 -3.60 -1.11
N ALA A 22 -33.83 -4.28 -1.50
CA ALA A 22 -33.11 -3.94 -2.72
C ALA A 22 -33.99 -4.12 -3.97
N SER A 23 -34.78 -5.18 -4.01
CA SER A 23 -35.75 -5.41 -5.07
C SER A 23 -36.89 -4.39 -5.03
N ILE A 24 -37.48 -4.13 -3.86
CA ILE A 24 -38.60 -3.19 -3.70
C ILE A 24 -38.21 -1.76 -4.05
N PHE A 25 -37.09 -1.26 -3.50
CA PHE A 25 -36.73 0.16 -3.63
C PHE A 25 -35.94 0.47 -4.88
N PHE A 26 -35.12 -0.47 -5.37
CA PHE A 26 -34.22 -0.22 -6.49
C PHE A 26 -34.52 -1.08 -7.72
N SER A 27 -35.48 -2.01 -7.65
CA SER A 27 -35.75 -2.98 -8.72
C SER A 27 -34.50 -3.79 -9.11
N ILE A 28 -33.63 -4.07 -8.13
CA ILE A 28 -32.38 -4.82 -8.31
C ILE A 28 -32.50 -6.18 -7.63
N ASP A 29 -32.20 -7.26 -8.35
CA ASP A 29 -31.89 -8.54 -7.70
C ASP A 29 -30.46 -8.50 -7.17
N LEU A 30 -30.34 -8.41 -5.85
CA LEU A 30 -29.05 -8.23 -5.19
C LEU A 30 -28.26 -9.54 -5.19
N VAL A 31 -27.32 -9.66 -6.13
CA VAL A 31 -26.35 -10.75 -6.20
C VAL A 31 -25.00 -10.26 -5.68
N LEU A 32 -24.57 -10.75 -4.52
CA LEU A 32 -23.28 -10.40 -3.92
C LEU A 32 -22.22 -11.45 -4.23
N SER A 33 -21.08 -11.01 -4.78
CA SER A 33 -19.93 -11.89 -5.03
C SER A 33 -19.09 -12.13 -3.77
N PHE A 34 -19.08 -11.18 -2.83
CA PHE A 34 -18.24 -11.23 -1.63
C PHE A 34 -19.00 -10.84 -0.37
N GLY A 35 -18.70 -11.50 0.75
CA GLY A 35 -19.20 -11.16 2.08
C GLY A 35 -18.07 -11.09 3.08
N SER A 36 -17.74 -9.91 3.59
CA SER A 36 -16.75 -9.77 4.67
C SER A 36 -17.41 -10.04 6.02
N LEU A 37 -16.79 -10.89 6.84
CA LEU A 37 -17.26 -11.16 8.20
C LEU A 37 -16.10 -11.28 9.20
N ASP A 38 -16.47 -11.13 10.47
CA ASP A 38 -15.67 -11.62 11.58
C ASP A 38 -15.88 -13.13 11.72
N ARG A 39 -14.91 -13.86 12.30
CA ARG A 39 -14.94 -15.32 12.38
C ARG A 39 -16.13 -15.81 13.21
N SER A 40 -17.28 -15.98 12.57
CA SER A 40 -18.54 -16.38 13.19
C SER A 40 -19.27 -17.38 12.31
N GLN A 41 -19.44 -18.59 12.82
CA GLN A 41 -20.10 -19.68 12.10
C GLN A 41 -21.57 -19.35 11.81
N CYS A 42 -22.26 -18.64 12.71
CA CYS A 42 -23.66 -18.29 12.52
C CYS A 42 -23.85 -17.30 11.36
N ILE A 43 -22.92 -16.36 11.19
CA ILE A 43 -22.91 -15.42 10.05
C ILE A 43 -22.59 -16.17 8.75
N ALA A 44 -21.58 -17.05 8.77
CA ALA A 44 -21.18 -17.82 7.59
C ALA A 44 -22.31 -18.72 7.08
N SER A 45 -23.00 -19.44 7.97
CA SER A 45 -24.16 -20.26 7.62
C SER A 45 -25.30 -19.43 7.05
N ALA A 46 -25.63 -18.29 7.66
CA ALA A 46 -26.68 -17.40 7.17
C ALA A 46 -26.38 -16.83 5.77
N PHE A 47 -25.12 -16.47 5.50
CA PHE A 47 -24.72 -16.04 4.16
C PHE A 47 -24.93 -17.14 3.13
N ARG A 48 -24.52 -18.38 3.42
CA ARG A 48 -24.66 -19.51 2.49
C ARG A 48 -26.12 -19.89 2.24
N GLU A 49 -26.99 -19.74 3.24
CA GLU A 49 -28.43 -19.97 3.09
C GLU A 49 -29.06 -18.96 2.12
N VAL A 50 -28.73 -17.68 2.25
CA VAL A 50 -29.37 -16.61 1.46
C VAL A 50 -28.69 -16.37 0.11
N LEU A 51 -27.38 -16.60 0.06
CA LEU A 51 -26.49 -16.32 -1.07
C LEU A 51 -25.50 -17.48 -1.24
N PRO A 52 -25.89 -18.60 -1.87
CA PRO A 52 -25.07 -19.82 -1.91
C PRO A 52 -23.74 -19.65 -2.65
N ASN A 53 -23.67 -18.72 -3.62
CA ASN A 53 -22.49 -18.47 -4.43
C ASN A 53 -21.54 -17.40 -3.85
N ILE A 54 -21.81 -16.91 -2.63
CA ILE A 54 -21.00 -15.84 -2.03
C ILE A 54 -19.63 -16.35 -1.60
N ARG A 55 -18.58 -15.60 -1.93
CA ARG A 55 -17.25 -15.82 -1.35
C ARG A 55 -17.13 -15.09 -0.02
N LEU A 56 -16.90 -15.84 1.05
CA LEU A 56 -16.73 -15.28 2.39
C LEU A 56 -15.29 -14.82 2.61
N LEU A 57 -15.10 -13.55 2.96
CA LEU A 57 -13.80 -12.93 3.20
C LEU A 57 -13.57 -12.74 4.70
N ASN A 58 -12.41 -13.17 5.20
CA ASN A 58 -12.08 -13.10 6.62
C ASN A 58 -11.12 -11.96 6.90
N CYS A 59 -11.40 -11.17 7.92
CA CYS A 59 -10.61 -10.00 8.25
C CYS A 59 -9.21 -10.39 8.77
N TYR A 60 -8.17 -10.18 7.96
CA TYR A 60 -6.77 -10.39 8.40
C TYR A 60 -6.42 -9.61 9.67
N PRO A 61 -6.81 -8.34 9.84
CA PRO A 61 -6.58 -7.62 11.10
C PRO A 61 -7.27 -8.24 12.33
N HIS A 62 -8.31 -9.06 12.17
CA HIS A 62 -8.90 -9.83 13.29
C HIS A 62 -8.12 -11.11 13.55
N LEU A 63 -7.60 -11.76 12.51
CA LEU A 63 -6.66 -12.88 12.64
C LEU A 63 -5.36 -12.44 13.31
N ALA A 64 -4.78 -11.30 12.91
CA ALA A 64 -3.45 -10.86 13.35
C ALA A 64 -3.40 -10.08 14.68
N ARG A 65 -4.55 -9.79 15.31
CA ARG A 65 -4.63 -9.01 16.58
C ARG A 65 -5.19 -9.86 17.71
N ASN A 66 -5.20 -9.28 18.93
CA ASN A 66 -5.88 -9.84 20.09
C ASN A 66 -7.31 -10.29 19.72
N ARG A 67 -7.62 -11.56 20.06
CA ARG A 67 -8.73 -12.42 19.64
C ARG A 67 -8.52 -13.29 18.38
N GLY A 68 -7.31 -13.31 17.82
CA GLY A 68 -6.92 -14.13 16.68
C GLY A 68 -5.80 -15.12 16.97
N ALA A 69 -4.76 -15.12 16.14
CA ALA A 69 -3.57 -15.96 16.21
C ALA A 69 -2.75 -15.74 17.49
N SER A 70 -2.68 -14.50 17.99
CA SER A 70 -1.93 -14.13 19.20
C SER A 70 -2.55 -14.66 20.50
N ASP A 71 -3.86 -14.92 20.52
CA ASP A 71 -4.53 -15.38 21.73
C ASP A 71 -4.32 -16.88 21.99
N LYS A 72 -3.85 -17.61 20.98
CA LYS A 72 -3.52 -19.03 21.07
C LYS A 72 -2.03 -19.30 21.26
N VAL A 73 -1.25 -18.29 21.65
CA VAL A 73 0.15 -18.44 22.06
C VAL A 73 0.30 -19.46 23.21
N GLY A 74 -0.74 -19.69 24.00
CA GLY A 74 -0.75 -20.77 25.01
C GLY A 74 -0.68 -22.19 24.44
N LEU A 75 -0.92 -22.38 23.13
CA LEU A 75 -0.72 -23.67 22.44
C LEU A 75 0.73 -23.87 21.96
N LEU A 76 1.57 -22.83 22.04
CA LEU A 76 2.99 -22.93 21.69
C LEU A 76 3.78 -23.48 22.89
N THR A 77 4.67 -24.41 22.61
CA THR A 77 5.70 -24.89 23.53
C THR A 77 6.66 -23.74 23.87
N LYS A 78 7.14 -23.02 22.86
CA LYS A 78 8.00 -21.82 23.02
C LYS A 78 7.21 -20.56 22.70
N LYS A 79 6.87 -19.78 23.72
CA LYS A 79 6.08 -18.54 23.52
C LYS A 79 6.76 -17.50 22.62
N SER A 80 8.10 -17.40 22.68
CA SER A 80 8.87 -16.46 21.83
C SER A 80 8.78 -16.79 20.34
N PHE A 81 8.55 -18.06 19.99
CA PHE A 81 8.39 -18.52 18.61
C PHE A 81 7.25 -17.80 17.87
N TYR A 82 6.27 -17.28 18.60
CA TYR A 82 5.19 -16.51 17.99
C TYR A 82 5.71 -15.26 17.26
N ASP A 83 6.46 -14.42 17.95
CA ASP A 83 6.93 -13.15 17.40
C ASP A 83 8.08 -13.36 16.41
N ASP A 84 8.93 -14.36 16.67
CA ASP A 84 10.10 -14.67 15.85
C ASP A 84 9.73 -15.27 14.48
N ASP A 85 8.76 -16.19 14.45
CA ASP A 85 8.44 -16.98 13.25
C ASP A 85 6.95 -16.90 12.85
N VAL A 86 6.03 -17.19 13.77
CA VAL A 86 4.59 -17.37 13.42
C VAL A 86 3.99 -16.08 12.88
N ALA A 87 4.19 -14.95 13.55
CA ALA A 87 3.65 -13.65 13.16
C ALA A 87 4.19 -13.21 11.79
N VAL A 88 5.47 -13.49 11.54
CA VAL A 88 6.15 -13.19 10.27
C VAL A 88 5.57 -14.05 9.14
N ASN A 89 5.41 -15.35 9.37
CA ASN A 89 4.84 -16.28 8.40
C ASN A 89 3.37 -15.97 8.07
N ILE A 90 2.56 -15.65 9.09
CA ILE A 90 1.17 -15.20 8.91
C ILE A 90 1.12 -13.91 8.09
N ARG A 91 2.06 -12.97 8.32
CA ARG A 91 2.16 -11.76 7.50
C ARG A 91 2.48 -12.11 6.05
N TYR A 92 3.39 -13.04 5.78
CA TYR A 92 3.71 -13.49 4.42
C TYR A 92 2.50 -14.09 3.70
N LEU A 93 1.71 -14.91 4.39
CA LEU A 93 0.46 -15.45 3.85
C LEU A 93 -0.55 -14.34 3.53
N SER A 94 -0.67 -13.31 4.37
CA SER A 94 -1.62 -12.20 4.13
C SER A 94 -1.34 -11.45 2.84
N VAL A 95 -0.07 -11.44 2.42
CA VAL A 95 0.40 -10.76 1.22
C VAL A 95 0.65 -11.75 0.07
N ALA A 96 0.08 -12.96 0.11
CA ALA A 96 0.09 -13.86 -1.04
C ALA A 96 -0.55 -13.19 -2.27
N ARG A 97 0.03 -13.44 -3.45
CA ARG A 97 -0.29 -12.77 -4.71
C ARG A 97 -1.37 -13.50 -5.53
N SER A 98 -1.58 -14.78 -5.25
CA SER A 98 -2.60 -15.64 -5.85
C SER A 98 -3.17 -16.63 -4.82
N GLU A 99 -4.29 -17.26 -5.17
CA GLU A 99 -4.92 -18.28 -4.31
C GLU A 99 -4.05 -19.54 -4.24
N GLU A 100 -3.43 -19.91 -5.34
CA GLU A 100 -2.55 -21.08 -5.45
C GLU A 100 -1.27 -20.87 -4.64
N GLN A 101 -0.68 -19.67 -4.70
CA GLN A 101 0.45 -19.31 -3.84
C GLN A 101 0.04 -19.34 -2.35
N PHE A 102 -1.15 -18.82 -2.04
CA PHE A 102 -1.70 -18.85 -0.69
C PHE A 102 -1.96 -20.28 -0.19
N LYS A 103 -2.31 -21.23 -1.07
CA LYS A 103 -2.50 -22.64 -0.67
C LYS A 103 -1.18 -23.39 -0.50
N ALA A 104 -0.13 -22.97 -1.18
CA ALA A 104 1.17 -23.64 -1.15
C ALA A 104 2.05 -23.21 0.03
N LEU A 105 2.16 -21.89 0.29
CA LEU A 105 3.00 -21.34 1.37
C LEU A 105 2.67 -21.86 2.79
N PRO A 106 1.39 -22.05 3.18
CA PRO A 106 1.08 -22.54 4.51
C PRO A 106 1.60 -23.94 4.77
N ARG A 107 1.67 -24.81 3.76
CA ARG A 107 2.25 -26.16 3.92
C ARG A 107 3.69 -26.06 4.39
N LEU A 108 4.50 -25.22 3.71
CA LEU A 108 5.88 -24.93 4.10
C LEU A 108 5.98 -24.39 5.53
N PHE A 109 5.11 -23.45 5.92
CA PHE A 109 5.18 -22.81 7.24
C PHE A 109 4.70 -23.74 8.37
N VAL A 110 3.59 -24.44 8.17
CA VAL A 110 3.01 -25.34 9.16
C VAL A 110 3.91 -26.56 9.37
N ASP A 111 4.50 -27.12 8.31
CA ASP A 111 5.45 -28.23 8.43
C ASP A 111 6.73 -27.81 9.18
N TYR A 112 7.22 -26.59 8.93
CA TYR A 112 8.31 -26.01 9.71
C TYR A 112 7.94 -25.85 11.19
N TRP A 113 6.76 -25.30 11.50
CA TRP A 113 6.31 -25.17 12.88
C TRP A 113 6.22 -26.52 13.59
N ARG A 114 5.72 -27.56 12.90
CA ARG A 114 5.71 -28.93 13.42
C ARG A 114 7.12 -29.45 13.71
N SER A 115 8.06 -29.23 12.79
CA SER A 115 9.46 -29.66 12.96
C SER A 115 10.18 -28.97 14.13
N GLU A 116 9.77 -27.74 14.47
CA GLU A 116 10.28 -26.97 15.62
C GLU A 116 9.63 -27.38 16.96
N GLY A 117 8.73 -28.38 16.94
CA GLY A 117 8.01 -28.88 18.11
C GLY A 117 6.70 -28.16 18.42
N GLU A 118 6.21 -27.30 17.53
CA GLU A 118 5.01 -26.48 17.72
C GLU A 118 3.75 -27.10 17.11
N VAL A 119 3.61 -28.42 17.25
CA VAL A 119 2.56 -29.24 16.61
C VAL A 119 1.15 -28.81 17.04
N GLY A 120 0.95 -28.50 18.32
CA GLY A 120 -0.36 -28.11 18.86
C GLY A 120 -0.89 -26.82 18.22
N TYR A 121 -0.03 -25.80 18.11
CA TYR A 121 -0.37 -24.55 17.43
C TYR A 121 -0.55 -24.75 15.92
N ALA A 122 0.33 -25.52 15.28
CA ALA A 122 0.31 -25.78 13.85
C ALA A 122 -1.01 -26.43 13.39
N ASN A 123 -1.44 -27.49 14.07
CA ASN A 123 -2.69 -28.18 13.77
C ASN A 123 -3.90 -27.28 14.00
N TRP A 124 -3.93 -26.56 15.13
CA TRP A 124 -5.00 -25.60 15.41
C TRP A 124 -5.11 -24.53 14.33
N PHE A 125 -3.98 -23.96 13.89
CA PHE A 125 -3.97 -22.90 12.88
C PHE A 125 -4.44 -23.43 11.53
N GLU A 126 -3.99 -24.61 11.12
CA GLU A 126 -4.41 -25.25 9.88
C GLU A 126 -5.93 -25.50 9.85
N ASP A 127 -6.47 -26.13 10.88
CA ASP A 127 -7.90 -26.42 11.00
C ASP A 127 -8.74 -25.13 11.06
N THR A 128 -8.24 -24.11 11.75
CA THR A 128 -9.00 -22.90 12.04
C THR A 128 -8.97 -21.87 10.91
N TYR A 129 -7.80 -21.62 10.32
CA TYR A 129 -7.58 -20.49 9.41
C TYR A 129 -7.18 -20.89 7.99
N LEU A 130 -6.81 -22.14 7.76
CA LEU A 130 -6.52 -22.68 6.42
C LEU A 130 -7.66 -23.57 5.89
N GLY A 131 -8.66 -23.89 6.73
CA GLY A 131 -9.89 -24.55 6.30
C GLY A 131 -10.67 -23.74 5.24
N SER A 132 -11.41 -24.43 4.38
CA SER A 132 -12.08 -23.89 3.20
C SER A 132 -13.01 -22.69 3.45
N THR A 133 -13.63 -22.62 4.63
CA THR A 133 -14.50 -21.50 5.03
C THR A 133 -13.70 -20.26 5.43
N TRP A 134 -12.51 -20.47 5.99
CA TRP A 134 -11.77 -19.44 6.70
C TRP A 134 -10.57 -18.91 5.93
N MET A 135 -10.11 -19.59 4.87
CA MET A 135 -8.85 -19.32 4.16
C MET A 135 -8.74 -17.97 3.42
N PHE A 136 -9.84 -17.24 3.19
CA PHE A 136 -9.84 -16.02 2.36
C PHE A 136 -9.51 -14.73 3.13
N TRP A 137 -8.33 -14.66 3.74
CA TRP A 137 -7.87 -13.48 4.50
C TRP A 137 -6.66 -12.76 3.88
N TYR A 138 -6.08 -13.27 2.79
CA TYR A 138 -5.03 -12.57 2.05
C TYR A 138 -5.60 -11.42 1.18
N TYR A 139 -4.82 -10.38 0.92
CA TYR A 139 -5.32 -9.14 0.28
C TYR A 139 -5.90 -9.33 -1.13
N ARG A 140 -5.47 -10.40 -1.82
CA ARG A 140 -5.87 -10.73 -3.20
C ARG A 140 -7.04 -11.73 -3.27
N SER A 141 -7.70 -12.03 -2.14
CA SER A 141 -8.83 -12.97 -2.09
C SER A 141 -10.11 -12.44 -2.74
N ALA A 142 -10.14 -11.13 -3.04
CA ALA A 142 -11.26 -10.41 -3.59
C ALA A 142 -10.83 -9.41 -4.69
N ILE A 143 -11.80 -8.73 -5.28
CA ILE A 143 -11.54 -7.67 -6.25
C ILE A 143 -10.82 -6.48 -5.57
N PRO A 144 -9.99 -5.71 -6.32
CA PRO A 144 -9.37 -4.51 -5.79
C PRO A 144 -10.42 -3.55 -5.20
N CYS A 145 -10.05 -2.83 -4.15
CA CYS A 145 -10.92 -2.00 -3.30
C CYS A 145 -11.78 -2.78 -2.28
N VAL A 146 -12.06 -4.05 -2.51
CA VAL A 146 -12.83 -4.90 -1.59
C VAL A 146 -11.84 -5.71 -0.76
N THR A 147 -11.16 -5.07 0.20
CA THR A 147 -10.16 -5.78 1.02
C THR A 147 -10.77 -6.42 2.26
N PRO A 148 -10.28 -7.60 2.67
CA PRO A 148 -10.52 -8.18 4.00
C PRO A 148 -9.80 -7.37 5.10
N SER A 149 -9.97 -6.05 5.14
CA SER A 149 -9.28 -5.18 6.09
C SER A 149 -10.21 -4.16 6.74
N LYS A 150 -9.84 -3.77 7.97
CA LYS A 150 -10.54 -2.77 8.79
C LYS A 150 -10.58 -1.37 8.20
N MET A 151 -9.94 -1.07 7.07
CA MET A 151 -9.92 0.33 6.59
C MET A 151 -11.33 0.88 6.34
N HIS A 152 -12.28 0.05 5.90
CA HIS A 152 -13.68 0.44 5.73
C HIS A 152 -14.51 0.43 7.05
N LEU A 153 -13.99 -0.17 8.13
CA LEU A 153 -14.68 -0.36 9.42
C LEU A 153 -14.15 0.55 10.54
N ASN A 154 -12.90 0.99 10.47
CA ASN A 154 -12.30 1.85 11.51
C ASN A 154 -12.97 3.21 11.65
N PRO A 155 -13.38 3.92 10.57
CA PRO A 155 -14.12 5.17 10.72
C PRO A 155 -15.44 4.94 11.45
N THR A 156 -16.21 3.93 11.04
CA THR A 156 -17.53 3.59 11.59
C THR A 156 -17.47 3.09 13.03
N THR A 157 -16.53 2.20 13.37
CA THR A 157 -16.37 1.69 14.75
C THR A 157 -15.75 2.72 15.71
N ALA A 158 -14.84 3.57 15.24
CA ALA A 158 -14.33 4.69 16.03
C ALA A 158 -15.38 5.79 16.23
N LEU A 159 -16.23 6.04 15.22
CA LEU A 159 -17.39 6.93 15.33
C LEU A 159 -18.43 6.39 16.31
N LEU A 160 -18.76 5.09 16.26
CA LEU A 160 -19.69 4.45 17.18
C LEU A 160 -19.17 4.47 18.64
N ARG A 161 -17.87 4.22 18.85
CA ARG A 161 -17.26 4.31 20.19
C ARG A 161 -17.22 5.74 20.74
N LYS A 162 -17.04 6.75 19.89
CA LYS A 162 -17.04 8.17 20.29
C LYS A 162 -18.46 8.74 20.49
N ARG A 163 -19.46 8.25 19.75
CA ARG A 163 -20.84 8.75 19.79
C ARG A 163 -21.71 8.17 20.92
N ALA A 164 -21.24 7.15 21.62
CA ALA A 164 -21.92 6.65 22.83
C ALA A 164 -22.05 7.72 23.95
N TRP A 165 -21.45 8.91 23.79
CA TRP A 165 -21.42 9.97 24.80
C TRP A 165 -22.09 11.29 24.42
N HIS A 166 -22.62 11.47 23.20
CA HIS A 166 -23.33 12.72 22.84
C HIS A 166 -24.52 12.47 21.89
N PRO A 167 -25.76 12.75 22.33
CA PRO A 167 -26.93 12.71 21.45
C PRO A 167 -27.02 14.00 20.63
N PHE A 168 -27.29 13.85 19.33
CA PHE A 168 -27.61 14.91 18.36
C PHE A 168 -26.51 15.95 18.04
N ALA A 169 -25.73 15.68 16.98
CA ALA A 169 -25.12 16.73 16.17
C ALA A 169 -25.41 16.43 14.67
N PRO A 170 -25.70 17.45 13.84
CA PRO A 170 -26.14 17.25 12.47
C PRO A 170 -25.05 16.58 11.63
N LEU A 171 -25.48 15.76 10.67
CA LEU A 171 -24.65 15.12 9.65
C LEU A 171 -23.92 16.18 8.82
N PHE A 172 -22.79 16.68 9.30
CA PHE A 172 -21.85 17.38 8.44
C PHE A 172 -21.35 16.36 7.41
N GLN A 173 -21.65 16.68 6.15
CA GLN A 173 -21.28 16.04 4.92
C GLN A 173 -19.75 15.94 4.81
N GLN A 174 -19.14 15.02 5.56
CA GLN A 174 -17.81 14.52 5.23
C GLN A 174 -17.99 13.70 3.97
N SER A 175 -17.50 14.23 2.85
CA SER A 175 -17.26 13.46 1.63
C SER A 175 -16.31 12.33 2.00
N LEU A 176 -16.88 11.16 2.33
CA LEU A 176 -16.17 9.90 2.44
C LEU A 176 -15.73 9.54 1.02
N TYR A 177 -14.68 10.19 0.53
CA TYR A 177 -14.03 9.76 -0.69
C TYR A 177 -13.59 8.32 -0.46
N HIS A 178 -14.03 7.42 -1.33
CA HIS A 178 -13.46 6.08 -1.38
C HIS A 178 -11.93 6.23 -1.53
N LEU A 179 -11.09 5.34 -0.98
CA LEU A 179 -9.61 5.44 -1.14
C LEU A 179 -9.18 5.47 -2.61
N SER A 180 -10.06 5.02 -3.50
CA SER A 180 -9.92 5.07 -4.96
C SER A 180 -10.20 6.45 -5.57
N GLU A 181 -10.82 7.35 -4.82
CA GLU A 181 -11.30 8.67 -5.24
C GLU A 181 -10.59 9.81 -4.50
N GLY A 182 -9.80 9.49 -3.46
CA GLY A 182 -8.96 10.45 -2.75
C GLY A 182 -7.79 10.97 -3.59
N PRO A 183 -7.15 12.07 -3.16
CA PRO A 183 -5.99 12.64 -3.85
C PRO A 183 -4.84 11.62 -3.96
N LEU A 184 -3.95 11.82 -4.93
CA LEU A 184 -2.83 10.91 -5.18
C LEU A 184 -2.03 10.63 -3.90
N CYS A 185 -1.79 9.35 -3.65
CA CYS A 185 -0.94 8.89 -2.55
C CYS A 185 0.52 9.32 -2.80
N SER A 186 1.01 10.28 -2.01
CA SER A 186 2.39 10.79 -2.09
C SER A 186 3.42 9.66 -2.00
N GLU A 187 3.27 8.76 -1.03
CA GLU A 187 4.15 7.59 -0.86
C GLU A 187 4.21 6.70 -2.12
N SER A 188 3.09 6.55 -2.83
CA SER A 188 3.07 5.79 -4.08
C SER A 188 3.84 6.50 -5.20
N VAL A 189 3.75 7.83 -5.29
CA VAL A 189 4.49 8.62 -6.28
C VAL A 189 5.99 8.66 -5.93
N GLU A 190 6.36 8.80 -4.65
CA GLU A 190 7.75 8.71 -4.16
C GLU A 190 8.40 7.38 -4.55
N ASN A 191 7.71 6.28 -4.26
CA ASN A 191 8.19 4.94 -4.58
C ASN A 191 8.21 4.68 -6.10
N THR A 192 7.40 5.40 -6.89
CA THR A 192 7.45 5.33 -8.36
C THR A 192 8.79 5.85 -8.86
N GLN A 193 9.24 7.00 -8.35
CA GLN A 193 10.53 7.58 -8.72
C GLN A 193 11.67 6.60 -8.39
N ARG A 194 11.73 6.09 -7.17
CA ARG A 194 12.74 5.10 -6.74
C ARG A 194 12.80 3.85 -7.62
N LEU A 195 11.63 3.37 -8.07
CA LEU A 195 11.54 2.22 -8.98
C LEU A 195 12.07 2.53 -10.38
N LEU A 196 11.95 3.77 -10.84
CA LEU A 196 12.33 4.19 -12.19
C LEU A 196 13.77 4.72 -12.28
N ASP A 197 14.31 5.28 -11.19
CA ASP A 197 15.67 5.84 -11.12
C ASP A 197 16.75 4.80 -11.49
N ASN A 198 16.49 3.52 -11.23
CA ASN A 198 17.39 2.44 -11.58
C ASN A 198 16.69 1.41 -12.47
N LYS A 199 17.20 1.23 -13.70
CA LYS A 199 16.70 0.24 -14.67
C LYS A 199 16.74 -1.20 -14.15
N LYS A 200 17.53 -1.48 -13.10
CA LYS A 200 17.60 -2.78 -12.43
C LYS A 200 16.42 -3.04 -11.49
N ASN A 201 15.49 -2.10 -11.30
CA ASN A 201 14.34 -2.27 -10.42
C ASN A 201 13.06 -2.72 -11.13
N TYR A 202 13.10 -2.86 -12.45
CA TYR A 202 11.96 -3.32 -13.22
C TYR A 202 12.34 -4.15 -14.44
N TYR A 203 11.41 -4.98 -14.90
CA TYR A 203 11.56 -5.72 -16.14
C TYR A 203 10.26 -5.73 -16.95
N LYS A 204 10.37 -5.41 -18.25
CA LYS A 204 9.25 -5.34 -19.19
C LYS A 204 8.96 -6.73 -19.79
N LEU A 205 7.77 -7.28 -19.54
CA LEU A 205 7.29 -8.53 -20.12
C LEU A 205 6.63 -8.26 -21.47
N LYS A 206 7.25 -8.76 -22.54
CA LYS A 206 6.79 -8.58 -23.92
C LYS A 206 6.48 -9.92 -24.58
N VAL A 207 5.48 -9.94 -25.45
CA VAL A 207 5.19 -11.09 -26.32
C VAL A 207 6.38 -11.27 -27.27
N PRO A 208 6.94 -12.48 -27.44
CA PRO A 208 8.16 -12.69 -28.24
C PRO A 208 8.03 -12.22 -29.70
N VAL A 209 6.87 -12.46 -30.32
CA VAL A 209 6.64 -12.19 -31.74
C VAL A 209 6.21 -10.75 -31.96
N THR A 210 5.09 -10.33 -31.36
CA THR A 210 4.51 -9.01 -31.59
C THR A 210 5.21 -7.90 -30.80
N ARG A 211 6.10 -8.26 -29.85
CA ARG A 211 6.78 -7.34 -28.92
C ARG A 211 5.85 -6.45 -28.09
N VAL A 212 4.55 -6.74 -28.09
CA VAL A 212 3.54 -6.03 -27.31
C VAL A 212 3.83 -6.25 -25.82
N LEU A 213 3.81 -5.17 -25.05
CA LEU A 213 3.97 -5.21 -23.60
C LEU A 213 2.69 -5.73 -22.96
N PHE A 214 2.78 -6.84 -22.24
CA PHE A 214 1.63 -7.42 -21.51
C PHE A 214 1.80 -7.35 -19.99
N GLY A 215 2.99 -6.99 -19.50
CA GLY A 215 3.23 -6.82 -18.08
C GLY A 215 4.56 -6.16 -17.77
N VAL A 216 4.71 -5.74 -16.51
CA VAL A 216 5.97 -5.24 -15.96
C VAL A 216 6.16 -5.86 -14.57
N LEU A 217 7.37 -6.36 -14.31
CA LEU A 217 7.78 -6.83 -12.99
C LEU A 217 8.55 -5.72 -12.29
N PHE A 218 8.32 -5.56 -10.99
CA PHE A 218 9.00 -4.58 -10.14
C PHE A 218 9.53 -5.23 -8.88
N ASN A 219 10.66 -4.73 -8.36
CA ASN A 219 11.16 -5.11 -7.05
C ASN A 219 10.20 -4.55 -5.99
N ALA A 220 9.92 -5.32 -4.95
CA ALA A 220 9.17 -4.79 -3.81
C ALA A 220 9.99 -3.70 -3.11
N THR A 221 9.34 -2.56 -2.86
CA THR A 221 9.98 -1.34 -2.32
C THR A 221 10.65 -1.55 -0.97
N LYS A 222 10.20 -2.54 -0.19
CA LYS A 222 10.84 -2.98 1.08
C LYS A 222 12.32 -3.37 0.89
N PHE A 223 12.68 -3.87 -0.29
CA PHE A 223 14.05 -4.28 -0.60
C PHE A 223 14.88 -3.19 -1.28
N LEU A 224 14.33 -1.98 -1.41
CA LEU A 224 15.02 -0.84 -1.98
C LEU A 224 15.45 0.10 -0.85
N LYS A 225 16.74 0.43 -0.83
CA LYS A 225 17.26 1.58 -0.09
C LYS A 225 17.60 2.62 -1.13
N SER A 226 16.88 3.74 -1.12
CA SER A 226 16.90 4.70 -2.23
C SER A 226 16.46 4.03 -3.54
N SER A 227 17.32 4.04 -4.57
CA SER A 227 17.14 3.37 -5.85
C SER A 227 17.89 2.03 -5.98
N LYS A 228 18.64 1.61 -4.94
CA LYS A 228 19.47 0.39 -4.96
C LYS A 228 18.83 -0.75 -4.17
N ASN A 229 18.92 -1.96 -4.72
CA ASN A 229 18.44 -3.16 -4.03
C ASN A 229 19.40 -3.55 -2.91
N VAL A 230 18.90 -3.68 -1.67
CA VAL A 230 19.70 -4.02 -0.47
C VAL A 230 20.40 -5.36 -0.61
N ASN A 231 19.81 -6.29 -1.36
CA ASN A 231 20.29 -7.66 -1.51
C ASN A 231 20.97 -7.90 -2.87
N GLY A 232 21.36 -6.83 -3.59
CA GLY A 232 21.94 -6.93 -4.94
C GLY A 232 21.05 -7.66 -5.94
N SER A 233 19.74 -7.73 -5.67
CA SER A 233 18.78 -8.52 -6.45
C SER A 233 18.23 -7.65 -7.59
N ASP A 234 19.02 -7.51 -8.64
CA ASP A 234 18.64 -6.80 -9.86
C ASP A 234 17.50 -7.54 -10.60
N LEU A 235 16.61 -6.80 -11.28
CA LEU A 235 15.63 -7.31 -12.23
C LEU A 235 16.19 -7.20 -13.64
N ASP A 236 16.90 -8.23 -14.05
CA ASP A 236 17.46 -8.36 -15.39
C ASP A 236 16.73 -9.44 -16.21
N ARG A 237 17.15 -9.61 -17.47
CA ARG A 237 16.61 -10.64 -18.38
C ARG A 237 16.75 -12.06 -17.80
N ARG A 238 17.77 -12.31 -16.96
CA ARG A 238 18.02 -13.59 -16.27
C ARG A 238 17.00 -13.84 -15.17
N ARG A 239 16.55 -12.78 -14.49
CA ARG A 239 15.42 -12.82 -13.55
C ARG A 239 14.06 -12.69 -14.22
N ALA A 240 13.94 -12.55 -15.55
CA ALA A 240 12.68 -12.08 -16.14
C ALA A 240 12.22 -12.59 -17.53
N GLN A 241 12.96 -13.47 -18.22
CA GLN A 241 12.47 -14.12 -19.46
C GLN A 241 12.09 -15.61 -19.38
N ARG A 242 10.98 -15.98 -20.05
CA ARG A 242 10.57 -17.34 -20.48
C ARG A 242 11.45 -17.85 -21.63
N VAL A 243 11.82 -19.14 -21.63
CA VAL A 243 12.19 -19.87 -22.86
C VAL A 243 11.67 -21.32 -22.80
N VAL A 244 11.15 -21.77 -23.94
CA VAL A 244 10.68 -23.13 -24.29
C VAL A 244 11.88 -24.10 -24.32
N HIS A 245 11.70 -25.32 -23.80
CA HIS A 245 12.75 -26.34 -23.69
C HIS A 245 13.43 -26.68 -25.03
N ILE A 246 14.76 -26.64 -25.07
CA ILE A 246 15.59 -27.56 -25.86
C ILE A 246 16.80 -27.95 -24.98
N HIS A 247 17.08 -29.25 -24.91
CA HIS A 247 17.98 -29.95 -23.99
C HIS A 247 19.43 -29.45 -23.95
N GLY A 248 20.04 -29.51 -22.75
CA GLY A 248 21.49 -29.60 -22.56
C GLY A 248 22.10 -28.50 -21.67
N GLU A 249 22.59 -28.89 -20.48
CA GLU A 249 23.74 -28.31 -19.76
C GLU A 249 23.80 -26.77 -19.62
N VAL A 250 22.74 -26.11 -19.14
CA VAL A 250 22.79 -24.72 -18.60
C VAL A 250 21.82 -24.60 -17.41
N PHE A 251 22.14 -25.25 -16.29
CA PHE A 251 21.14 -25.52 -15.25
C PHE A 251 21.01 -24.44 -14.15
N ILE A 252 22.03 -23.63 -13.85
CA ILE A 252 22.03 -22.83 -12.60
C ILE A 252 21.43 -21.42 -12.77
N LEU A 253 21.54 -20.79 -13.95
CA LEU A 253 21.17 -19.38 -14.14
C LEU A 253 19.72 -19.11 -14.62
N LEU A 254 18.96 -20.14 -15.00
CA LEU A 254 17.60 -20.06 -15.57
C LEU A 254 16.46 -20.20 -14.53
N ILE A 255 16.78 -20.50 -13.27
CA ILE A 255 15.82 -21.01 -12.27
C ILE A 255 14.99 -19.88 -11.61
N TYR A 256 15.57 -18.72 -11.28
CA TYR A 256 14.99 -17.77 -10.33
C TYR A 256 13.71 -17.04 -10.77
N LEU A 257 13.50 -16.76 -12.06
CA LEU A 257 12.24 -16.17 -12.55
C LEU A 257 11.09 -17.16 -12.47
N PHE A 258 11.35 -18.39 -12.88
CA PHE A 258 10.37 -19.46 -12.81
C PHE A 258 9.95 -19.64 -11.36
N ARG A 259 10.84 -19.51 -10.37
CA ARG A 259 10.45 -19.59 -8.95
C ARG A 259 9.31 -18.64 -8.58
N TYR A 260 9.40 -17.35 -8.93
CA TYR A 260 8.34 -16.40 -8.58
C TYR A 260 7.04 -16.69 -9.36
N LEU A 261 7.10 -16.82 -10.69
CA LEU A 261 5.89 -17.08 -11.49
C LEU A 261 5.26 -18.45 -11.19
N ASN A 262 6.06 -19.50 -10.99
CA ASN A 262 5.61 -20.82 -10.56
C ASN A 262 5.02 -20.76 -9.15
N SER A 263 5.57 -19.93 -8.25
CA SER A 263 4.97 -19.73 -6.93
C SER A 263 3.57 -19.13 -7.04
N LEU A 264 3.30 -18.28 -8.04
CA LEU A 264 1.94 -17.79 -8.32
C LEU A 264 0.98 -18.91 -8.75
N GLU A 265 1.50 -20.01 -9.31
CA GLU A 265 0.74 -21.23 -9.63
C GLU A 265 0.74 -22.24 -8.48
N GLY A 266 1.29 -21.89 -7.30
CA GLY A 266 1.39 -22.79 -6.15
C GLY A 266 2.53 -23.81 -6.23
N LYS A 267 3.40 -23.72 -7.24
CA LYS A 267 4.58 -24.58 -7.40
C LYS A 267 5.77 -23.91 -6.73
N LEU A 268 6.00 -24.24 -5.46
CA LEU A 268 7.16 -23.73 -4.72
C LEU A 268 8.44 -24.47 -5.12
N PRO A 269 9.61 -23.79 -5.16
CA PRO A 269 10.90 -24.44 -5.41
C PRO A 269 11.26 -25.45 -4.31
N GLU A 270 11.97 -26.52 -4.65
CA GLU A 270 12.38 -27.56 -3.68
C GLU A 270 13.32 -27.04 -2.57
N ASP A 271 14.13 -26.02 -2.87
CA ASP A 271 15.04 -25.38 -1.92
C ASP A 271 14.40 -24.22 -1.14
N VAL A 272 13.08 -24.04 -1.26
CA VAL A 272 12.37 -23.02 -0.48
C VAL A 272 12.38 -23.42 1.01
N THR A 273 12.68 -22.44 1.85
CA THR A 273 12.64 -22.55 3.30
C THR A 273 11.87 -21.36 3.85
N VAL A 274 11.42 -21.44 5.10
CA VAL A 274 10.73 -20.32 5.76
C VAL A 274 11.56 -19.03 5.72
N ARG A 275 12.88 -19.14 5.87
CA ARG A 275 13.81 -18.01 5.88
C ARG A 275 13.95 -17.32 4.52
N ASN A 276 13.82 -18.07 3.41
CA ASN A 276 13.97 -17.52 2.06
C ASN A 276 12.64 -17.30 1.32
N ALA A 277 11.51 -17.72 1.91
CA ALA A 277 10.19 -17.64 1.30
C ALA A 277 9.79 -16.21 0.89
N GLU A 278 10.05 -15.20 1.73
CA GLU A 278 9.78 -13.80 1.38
C GLU A 278 10.58 -13.36 0.15
N ARG A 279 11.87 -13.72 0.12
CA ARG A 279 12.77 -13.35 -0.97
C ARG A 279 12.35 -14.01 -2.28
N TYR A 280 11.96 -15.29 -2.26
CA TYR A 280 11.66 -16.03 -3.49
C TYR A 280 10.23 -15.84 -4.00
N CYS A 281 9.25 -15.71 -3.10
CA CYS A 281 7.84 -15.70 -3.48
C CYS A 281 7.20 -14.30 -3.41
N LEU A 282 7.75 -13.38 -2.61
CA LEU A 282 7.07 -12.11 -2.27
C LEU A 282 7.87 -10.85 -2.61
N SER A 283 9.13 -10.98 -3.03
CA SER A 283 10.03 -9.85 -3.33
C SER A 283 9.77 -9.14 -4.66
N ILE A 284 8.86 -9.67 -5.48
CA ILE A 284 8.50 -9.14 -6.79
C ILE A 284 7.01 -8.82 -6.82
N HIS A 285 6.68 -7.74 -7.52
CA HIS A 285 5.33 -7.37 -7.88
C HIS A 285 5.13 -7.41 -9.39
N GLN A 286 4.05 -8.03 -9.83
CA GLN A 286 3.63 -8.03 -11.22
C GLN A 286 2.53 -7.00 -11.46
N VAL A 287 2.71 -6.17 -12.48
CA VAL A 287 1.66 -5.37 -13.12
C VAL A 287 1.32 -6.03 -14.44
N LYS A 288 0.07 -6.48 -14.60
CA LYS A 288 -0.47 -6.99 -15.86
C LYS A 288 -1.15 -5.86 -16.62
N LEU A 289 -0.91 -5.78 -17.92
CA LEU A 289 -1.58 -4.87 -18.83
C LEU A 289 -2.62 -5.67 -19.61
N LEU A 290 -3.89 -5.41 -19.35
CA LEU A 290 -5.03 -6.13 -19.94
C LEU A 290 -5.44 -5.53 -21.29
N HIS A 291 -5.20 -4.25 -21.50
CA HIS A 291 -5.53 -3.52 -22.73
C HIS A 291 -4.32 -2.72 -23.22
N VAL A 292 -4.22 -2.56 -24.54
CA VAL A 292 -3.11 -1.84 -25.20
C VAL A 292 -3.39 -0.34 -25.29
N GLU A 293 -4.67 0.04 -25.43
CA GLU A 293 -5.13 1.43 -25.63
C GLU A 293 -4.58 2.38 -24.57
N PRO A 294 -3.90 3.47 -24.94
CA PRO A 294 -3.28 4.40 -24.00
C PRO A 294 -4.34 5.12 -23.17
N VAL A 295 -4.01 5.39 -21.91
CA VAL A 295 -4.82 6.27 -21.06
C VAL A 295 -4.47 7.70 -21.42
N THR A 296 -5.35 8.39 -22.15
CA THR A 296 -5.17 9.79 -22.52
C THR A 296 -5.64 10.71 -21.40
N ASP A 297 -5.07 11.91 -21.31
CA ASP A 297 -5.52 12.99 -20.42
C ASP A 297 -5.65 12.60 -18.94
N PHE A 298 -4.61 11.96 -18.39
CA PHE A 298 -4.59 11.57 -16.99
C PHE A 298 -4.85 12.76 -16.03
N ILE A 299 -6.04 12.74 -15.41
CA ILE A 299 -6.43 13.66 -14.34
C ILE A 299 -6.93 12.79 -13.18
N PRO A 300 -6.28 12.86 -11.99
CA PRO A 300 -6.72 12.12 -10.81
C PRO A 300 -8.20 12.40 -10.51
N SER A 301 -9.05 11.41 -10.72
CA SER A 301 -10.51 11.52 -10.62
C SER A 301 -11.15 10.14 -10.39
N ALA A 302 -12.44 10.11 -10.03
CA ALA A 302 -13.16 8.84 -9.94
C ALA A 302 -13.23 8.11 -11.29
N ARG A 303 -13.34 8.84 -12.41
CA ARG A 303 -13.42 8.27 -13.76
C ARG A 303 -12.13 7.58 -14.18
N ILE A 304 -10.98 8.23 -13.99
CA ILE A 304 -9.68 7.64 -14.34
C ILE A 304 -9.42 6.34 -13.54
N SER A 305 -9.96 6.23 -12.31
CA SER A 305 -9.83 5.02 -11.50
C SER A 305 -10.47 3.78 -12.13
N ILE A 306 -11.53 3.95 -12.93
CA ILE A 306 -12.22 2.84 -13.60
C ILE A 306 -11.41 2.41 -14.84
N GLU A 307 -10.96 3.38 -15.64
CA GLU A 307 -10.14 3.14 -16.83
C GLU A 307 -8.82 2.46 -16.46
N LEU A 308 -8.14 2.96 -15.43
CA LEU A 308 -6.90 2.36 -14.92
C LEU A 308 -7.10 0.96 -14.37
N ARG A 309 -8.21 0.66 -13.70
CA ARG A 309 -8.53 -0.69 -13.21
C ARG A 309 -8.83 -1.68 -14.32
N ARG A 310 -9.38 -1.21 -15.45
CA ARG A 310 -9.60 -2.06 -16.63
C ARG A 310 -8.27 -2.39 -17.30
N LYS A 311 -7.33 -1.43 -17.35
CA LYS A 311 -6.06 -1.60 -18.05
C LYS A 311 -4.96 -2.26 -17.20
N TYR A 312 -4.73 -1.77 -15.99
CA TYR A 312 -3.62 -2.15 -15.13
C TYR A 312 -4.10 -2.98 -13.94
N VAL A 313 -3.48 -4.14 -13.73
CA VAL A 313 -3.72 -4.99 -12.56
C VAL A 313 -2.42 -5.28 -11.85
N CYS A 314 -2.25 -4.74 -10.64
CA CYS A 314 -1.09 -5.01 -9.80
C CYS A 314 -1.42 -5.99 -8.67
N ASP A 315 -0.46 -6.81 -8.28
CA ASP A 315 -0.57 -7.80 -7.19
C ASP A 315 -0.16 -7.27 -5.80
N CYS A 316 0.21 -5.99 -5.70
CA CYS A 316 0.64 -5.40 -4.44
C CYS A 316 -0.54 -5.06 -3.52
N VAL A 317 -0.24 -4.96 -2.23
CA VAL A 317 -1.24 -4.65 -1.19
C VAL A 317 -1.91 -3.30 -1.44
N MET A 318 -1.14 -2.28 -1.84
CA MET A 318 -1.67 -0.95 -2.11
C MET A 318 -2.70 -0.97 -3.24
N PHE A 319 -2.45 -1.73 -4.31
CA PHE A 319 -3.43 -1.89 -5.39
C PHE A 319 -4.68 -2.63 -4.93
N ALA A 320 -4.53 -3.68 -4.12
CA ALA A 320 -5.69 -4.36 -3.54
C ALA A 320 -6.54 -3.43 -2.67
N GLN A 321 -5.93 -2.48 -1.96
CA GLN A 321 -6.63 -1.51 -1.09
C GLN A 321 -7.26 -0.33 -1.85
N THR A 322 -6.51 0.29 -2.76
CA THR A 322 -6.92 1.54 -3.43
C THR A 322 -7.54 1.30 -4.81
N GLY A 323 -7.29 0.13 -5.40
CA GLY A 323 -7.73 -0.24 -6.74
C GLY A 323 -6.81 0.21 -7.86
N TRP A 324 -5.97 1.23 -7.68
CA TRP A 324 -5.12 1.75 -8.75
C TRP A 324 -3.93 2.61 -8.26
N GLN A 325 -4.08 3.29 -7.12
CA GLN A 325 -3.03 4.15 -6.56
C GLN A 325 -1.94 3.32 -5.89
N CYS A 326 -1.05 2.74 -6.69
CA CYS A 326 0.17 2.10 -6.21
C CYS A 326 1.37 2.49 -7.08
N SER A 327 2.56 2.45 -6.50
CA SER A 327 3.80 2.82 -7.17
C SER A 327 4.07 2.01 -8.45
N HIS A 328 3.72 0.73 -8.45
CA HIS A 328 3.95 -0.13 -9.62
C HIS A 328 3.06 0.25 -10.82
N VAL A 329 1.79 0.64 -10.58
CA VAL A 329 0.89 1.08 -11.65
C VAL A 329 1.38 2.41 -12.21
N PHE A 330 1.72 3.38 -11.35
CA PHE A 330 2.30 4.65 -11.80
C PHE A 330 3.61 4.46 -12.57
N ALA A 331 4.50 3.58 -12.10
CA ALA A 331 5.72 3.24 -12.82
C ALA A 331 5.43 2.61 -14.19
N ALA A 332 4.45 1.70 -14.28
CA ALA A 332 4.04 1.12 -15.55
C ALA A 332 3.47 2.16 -16.52
N MET A 333 2.68 3.12 -16.04
CA MET A 333 2.15 4.23 -16.84
C MET A 333 3.25 5.14 -17.37
N VAL A 334 4.25 5.48 -16.54
CA VAL A 334 5.41 6.26 -16.96
C VAL A 334 6.24 5.50 -18.01
N LEU A 335 6.41 4.19 -17.83
CA LEU A 335 7.12 3.33 -18.79
C LEU A 335 6.37 3.11 -20.12
N GLN A 336 5.07 3.40 -20.15
CA GLN A 336 4.21 3.42 -21.34
C GLN A 336 4.01 4.84 -21.90
N GLU A 337 4.69 5.85 -21.34
CA GLU A 337 4.63 7.24 -21.78
C GLU A 337 3.22 7.87 -21.69
N GLU A 338 2.30 7.28 -20.90
CA GLU A 338 0.94 7.80 -20.68
C GLU A 338 0.92 8.98 -19.72
N VAL A 339 1.87 9.00 -18.77
CA VAL A 339 2.01 10.03 -17.75
C VAL A 339 3.48 10.29 -17.49
N SER A 340 3.87 11.55 -17.32
CA SER A 340 5.21 11.90 -16.86
C SER A 340 5.29 11.93 -15.33
N LEU A 341 6.45 11.54 -14.78
CA LEU A 341 6.70 11.64 -13.34
C LEU A 341 6.51 13.08 -12.82
N LYS A 342 6.91 14.08 -13.62
CA LYS A 342 6.67 15.50 -13.33
C LYS A 342 5.18 15.82 -13.17
N ARG A 343 4.31 15.27 -14.02
CA ARG A 343 2.85 15.45 -13.93
C ARG A 343 2.27 14.80 -12.67
N LEU A 344 2.81 13.66 -12.24
CA LEU A 344 2.41 13.03 -10.96
C LEU A 344 2.80 13.91 -9.77
N LEU A 345 4.01 14.45 -9.75
CA LEU A 345 4.50 15.33 -8.68
C LEU A 345 3.69 16.63 -8.60
N SER A 346 3.37 17.25 -9.74
CA SER A 346 2.53 18.45 -9.79
C SER A 346 1.08 18.20 -9.36
N ALA A 347 0.58 16.97 -9.51
CA ALA A 347 -0.78 16.60 -9.14
C ALA A 347 -0.93 16.19 -7.67
N LEU A 348 0.17 16.18 -6.89
CA LEU A 348 0.10 15.93 -5.46
C LEU A 348 -0.58 17.10 -4.74
N PRO A 349 -1.42 16.81 -3.74
CA PRO A 349 -2.08 17.87 -3.00
C PRO A 349 -1.04 18.64 -2.19
N THR A 350 -1.07 19.97 -2.28
CA THR A 350 -0.22 20.88 -1.49
C THR A 350 -0.47 20.74 0.02
N ARG A 351 -1.66 20.25 0.40
CA ARG A 351 -2.05 20.00 1.79
C ARG A 351 -2.46 18.55 1.96
N LYS A 352 -2.11 17.93 3.07
CA LYS A 352 -2.87 16.75 3.53
C LYS A 352 -4.33 17.19 3.65
N ALA A 353 -5.25 16.44 3.04
CA ALA A 353 -6.67 16.63 3.28
C ALA A 353 -6.89 16.70 4.80
N SER A 354 -7.70 17.66 5.27
CA SER A 354 -7.98 17.92 6.68
C SER A 354 -8.53 16.65 7.35
N GLY A 355 -7.63 15.79 7.82
CA GLY A 355 -7.91 14.45 8.29
C GLY A 355 -8.00 14.43 9.80
N GLY A 356 -8.98 15.16 10.34
CA GLY A 356 -9.34 15.15 11.76
C GLY A 356 -9.08 16.47 12.47
N GLN A 357 -10.09 16.90 13.23
CA GLN A 357 -9.97 17.97 14.21
C GLN A 357 -8.79 17.64 15.13
N ARG A 358 -7.80 18.53 15.19
CA ARG A 358 -6.64 18.36 16.09
C ARG A 358 -7.18 18.12 17.49
N LYS A 359 -6.66 17.12 18.21
CA LYS A 359 -6.96 17.00 19.64
C LYS A 359 -6.55 18.32 20.29
N ALA A 360 -7.47 18.96 21.01
CA ALA A 360 -7.15 20.16 21.76
C ALA A 360 -5.95 19.85 22.66
N LYS A 361 -4.93 20.73 22.65
CA LYS A 361 -3.81 20.63 23.60
C LYS A 361 -4.40 20.64 25.01
N SER A 362 -3.94 19.74 25.88
CA SER A 362 -4.27 19.82 27.31
C SER A 362 -3.77 21.15 27.87
N CYS A 363 -4.55 21.79 28.74
CA CYS A 363 -4.20 23.02 29.45
C CYS A 363 -2.93 22.89 30.33
N LEU A 364 -2.44 21.68 30.57
CA LEU A 364 -1.21 21.39 31.34
C LEU A 364 0.00 21.08 30.45
N ALA A 365 -0.17 21.04 29.13
CA ALA A 365 0.94 20.79 28.23
C ALA A 365 1.82 22.05 28.14
N LYS A 366 2.99 22.03 28.80
CA LYS A 366 4.04 23.04 28.58
C LYS A 366 4.34 23.10 27.08
N ASP A 367 4.45 24.32 26.54
CA ASP A 367 4.94 24.48 25.18
C ASP A 367 6.37 23.94 25.12
N LYS A 368 6.58 22.98 24.22
CA LYS A 368 7.91 22.42 23.96
C LYS A 368 8.73 23.50 23.24
N ALA A 369 10.01 23.61 23.59
CA ALA A 369 10.96 24.47 22.87
C ALA A 369 11.04 24.09 21.37
N ASP A 370 10.95 22.79 21.07
CA ASP A 370 10.80 22.30 19.71
C ASP A 370 9.33 22.32 19.26
N HIS A 371 9.00 23.25 18.38
CA HIS A 371 7.75 23.26 17.63
C HIS A 371 7.87 22.48 16.31
N GLN A 372 6.75 22.22 15.62
CA GLN A 372 6.71 21.39 14.41
C GLN A 372 7.66 21.85 13.29
N PHE A 373 7.90 23.16 13.20
CA PHE A 373 8.79 23.79 12.24
C PHE A 373 10.16 24.18 12.85
N SER A 374 10.56 23.58 13.98
CA SER A 374 11.94 23.73 14.47
C SER A 374 12.88 22.95 13.55
N VAL A 375 14.08 23.47 13.30
CA VAL A 375 15.05 22.88 12.37
C VAL A 375 15.31 21.40 12.69
N ASN A 376 15.52 21.06 13.96
CA ASN A 376 15.72 19.67 14.40
C ASN A 376 14.53 18.74 14.12
N THR A 377 13.30 19.26 14.25
CA THR A 377 12.08 18.50 13.95
C THR A 377 11.91 18.33 12.43
N LEU A 378 12.21 19.37 11.67
CA LEU A 378 12.16 19.38 10.20
C LEU A 378 13.18 18.41 9.60
N ILE A 379 14.43 18.39 10.09
CA ILE A 379 15.45 17.43 9.64
C ILE A 379 14.95 15.99 9.83
N LYS A 380 14.45 15.67 11.04
CA LYS A 380 13.88 14.33 11.30
C LYS A 380 12.74 14.02 10.34
N GLN A 381 11.84 14.98 10.12
CA GLN A 381 10.70 14.80 9.23
C GLN A 381 11.12 14.63 7.76
N HIS A 382 12.09 15.40 7.27
CA HIS A 382 12.57 15.34 5.90
C HIS A 382 13.35 14.05 5.63
N LEU A 383 14.12 13.55 6.61
CA LEU A 383 14.81 12.26 6.50
C LEU A 383 13.85 11.07 6.59
N GLU A 384 12.82 11.13 7.44
CA GLU A 384 11.79 10.10 7.52
C GLU A 384 10.87 10.08 6.28
N LYS A 385 10.56 11.27 5.74
CA LYS A 385 9.59 11.48 4.66
C LYS A 385 10.10 12.55 3.69
N PRO A 386 10.99 12.19 2.76
CA PRO A 386 11.65 13.15 1.88
C PRO A 386 10.70 13.83 0.90
N MET A 387 9.54 13.24 0.63
CA MET A 387 8.50 13.84 -0.20
C MET A 387 7.61 14.85 0.56
N SER A 388 7.63 14.85 1.89
CA SER A 388 6.77 15.71 2.70
C SER A 388 6.86 17.20 2.37
N PRO A 389 8.04 17.79 2.06
CA PRO A 389 8.16 19.21 1.79
C PRO A 389 7.84 19.62 0.34
N ILE A 390 7.44 18.71 -0.56
CA ILE A 390 7.07 19.13 -1.92
C ILE A 390 5.90 20.12 -1.87
N HIS A 391 5.99 21.17 -2.69
CA HIS A 391 5.08 22.32 -2.74
C HIS A 391 5.10 23.22 -1.50
N TRP A 392 6.00 22.99 -0.54
CA TRP A 392 6.16 23.89 0.61
C TRP A 392 6.78 25.21 0.18
N GLN A 393 6.34 26.28 0.83
CA GLN A 393 6.96 27.59 0.70
C GLN A 393 8.18 27.64 1.62
N VAL A 394 9.30 28.05 1.07
CA VAL A 394 10.55 28.29 1.81
C VAL A 394 11.00 29.71 1.58
N MET A 395 11.82 30.23 2.48
CA MET A 395 12.40 31.55 2.39
C MET A 395 13.92 31.40 2.45
N ARG A 396 14.63 32.17 1.65
CA ARG A 396 16.09 32.27 1.73
C ARG A 396 16.50 33.68 1.37
N ASP A 397 17.54 34.16 2.03
CA ASP A 397 18.14 35.45 1.73
C ASP A 397 19.14 35.35 0.57
N PHE A 398 19.07 36.32 -0.33
CA PHE A 398 19.98 36.46 -1.46
C PHE A 398 20.63 37.84 -1.47
N GLU A 399 21.89 37.89 -1.87
CA GLU A 399 22.59 39.15 -2.11
C GLU A 399 22.18 39.71 -3.48
N VAL A 400 21.47 40.83 -3.47
CA VAL A 400 21.04 41.54 -4.68
C VAL A 400 21.87 42.81 -4.83
N THR A 401 22.51 42.97 -5.99
CA THR A 401 23.26 44.18 -6.33
C THR A 401 22.29 45.26 -6.81
N THR A 402 22.12 46.31 -6.01
CA THR A 402 21.29 47.45 -6.40
C THR A 402 21.98 48.28 -7.48
N LYS A 403 21.21 49.08 -8.26
CA LYS A 403 21.73 49.99 -9.31
C LYS A 403 22.84 50.98 -8.84
N ALA A 404 23.02 51.12 -7.52
CA ALA A 404 24.05 51.94 -6.88
C ALA A 404 25.31 51.14 -6.45
N ASN A 405 25.54 49.93 -6.98
CA ASN A 405 26.67 49.05 -6.62
C ASN A 405 26.77 48.66 -5.13
N THR A 406 25.66 48.79 -4.38
CA THR A 406 25.54 48.30 -3.00
C THR A 406 24.85 46.94 -2.98
N THR A 407 25.45 45.98 -2.27
CA THR A 407 24.90 44.64 -2.02
C THR A 407 23.89 44.72 -0.86
N LYS A 408 22.65 44.31 -1.10
CA LYS A 408 21.62 44.18 -0.07
C LYS A 408 21.19 42.73 0.05
N LEU A 409 20.99 42.27 1.28
CA LEU A 409 20.37 40.98 1.56
C LEU A 409 18.85 41.14 1.42
N GLU A 410 18.24 40.46 0.45
CA GLU A 410 16.79 40.43 0.26
C GLU A 410 16.26 38.99 0.39
N SER A 411 15.21 38.82 1.19
CA SER A 411 14.54 37.52 1.37
C SER A 411 13.60 37.22 0.21
N PHE A 412 13.79 36.06 -0.42
CA PHE A 412 12.93 35.59 -1.50
C PHE A 412 12.17 34.33 -1.10
N CYS A 413 10.88 34.28 -1.45
CA CYS A 413 10.09 33.06 -1.30
C CYS A 413 10.36 32.11 -2.47
N GLY A 414 10.62 30.86 -2.16
CA GLY A 414 10.75 29.75 -3.10
C GLY A 414 9.71 28.67 -2.83
N THR A 415 9.54 27.76 -3.80
CA THR A 415 8.67 26.59 -3.68
C THR A 415 9.47 25.34 -3.98
N VAL A 416 9.34 24.31 -3.12
CA VAL A 416 9.99 23.02 -3.33
C VAL A 416 9.31 22.28 -4.49
N GLU A 417 10.02 22.04 -5.58
CA GLU A 417 9.47 21.43 -6.81
C GLU A 417 9.68 19.91 -6.83
N SER A 418 10.89 19.46 -6.46
CA SER A 418 11.28 18.06 -6.52
C SER A 418 12.31 17.72 -5.45
N TRP A 419 12.59 16.43 -5.31
CA TRP A 419 13.62 15.90 -4.42
C TRP A 419 14.36 14.76 -5.13
N GLY A 420 15.54 14.43 -4.61
CA GLY A 420 16.35 13.31 -5.06
C GLY A 420 17.24 12.79 -3.95
N ASP A 421 17.97 11.72 -4.27
CA ASP A 421 18.90 11.08 -3.36
C ASP A 421 20.17 10.69 -4.15
N ASP A 422 21.31 11.21 -3.70
CA ASP A 422 22.62 10.87 -4.23
C ASP A 422 23.35 10.04 -3.16
N ASP A 423 23.30 8.72 -3.31
CA ASP A 423 24.01 7.74 -2.46
C ASP A 423 23.76 7.85 -0.94
N GLY A 424 22.53 8.19 -0.55
CA GLY A 424 22.10 8.31 0.83
C GLY A 424 22.05 9.75 1.34
N VAL A 425 22.42 10.72 0.52
CA VAL A 425 22.27 12.15 0.79
C VAL A 425 21.06 12.69 0.03
N TYR A 426 20.01 13.01 0.79
CA TYR A 426 18.81 13.62 0.22
C TYR A 426 19.01 15.09 -0.10
N TYR A 427 18.49 15.50 -1.26
CA TYR A 427 18.48 16.89 -1.70
C TYR A 427 17.11 17.28 -2.26
N TRP A 428 16.82 18.57 -2.22
CA TRP A 428 15.58 19.16 -2.71
C TRP A 428 15.87 20.27 -3.70
N THR A 429 15.11 20.31 -4.78
CA THR A 429 15.18 21.40 -5.75
C THR A 429 14.09 22.41 -5.44
N VAL A 430 14.50 23.65 -5.17
CA VAL A 430 13.63 24.77 -4.84
C VAL A 430 13.69 25.79 -5.98
N GLU A 431 12.52 26.13 -6.50
CA GLU A 431 12.38 27.20 -7.48
C GLU A 431 12.09 28.52 -6.77
N PHE A 432 12.86 29.56 -7.08
CA PHE A 432 12.65 30.94 -6.63
C PHE A 432 12.15 31.77 -7.83
N PRO A 433 10.82 31.94 -8.00
CA PRO A 433 10.25 32.50 -9.23
C PRO A 433 10.73 33.94 -9.52
N LYS A 434 10.91 34.74 -8.47
CA LYS A 434 11.37 36.14 -8.58
C LYS A 434 12.80 36.26 -9.09
N LEU A 435 13.65 35.28 -8.79
CA LEU A 435 15.04 35.22 -9.23
C LEU A 435 15.22 34.37 -10.51
N LYS A 436 14.16 33.69 -10.98
CA LYS A 436 14.20 32.70 -12.06
C LYS A 436 15.30 31.65 -11.87
N GLN A 437 15.63 31.33 -10.62
CA GLN A 437 16.70 30.42 -10.25
C GLN A 437 16.12 29.16 -9.59
N LYS A 438 16.74 28.02 -9.88
CA LYS A 438 16.49 26.75 -9.18
C LYS A 438 17.73 26.39 -8.37
N LEU A 439 17.55 26.21 -7.07
CA LEU A 439 18.62 25.82 -6.16
C LEU A 439 18.42 24.39 -5.69
N ARG A 440 19.53 23.69 -5.52
CA ARG A 440 19.57 22.37 -4.90
C ARG A 440 20.02 22.55 -3.45
N LEU A 441 19.16 22.17 -2.51
CA LEU A 441 19.35 22.32 -1.06
C LEU A 441 19.49 20.95 -0.40
N GLU A 442 20.41 20.82 0.54
CA GLU A 442 20.50 19.65 1.41
C GLU A 442 19.48 19.70 2.57
N CYS A 443 19.39 18.63 3.35
CA CYS A 443 18.37 18.50 4.41
C CYS A 443 18.45 19.61 5.46
N GLN A 444 19.66 20.00 5.86
CA GLN A 444 19.88 21.07 6.84
C GLN A 444 19.43 22.41 6.28
N GLU A 445 19.92 22.77 5.09
CA GLU A 445 19.61 24.05 4.43
C GLU A 445 18.11 24.20 4.15
N LEU A 446 17.44 23.12 3.73
CA LEU A 446 16.00 23.14 3.52
C LEU A 446 15.23 23.36 4.82
N ALA A 447 15.67 22.72 5.91
CA ALA A 447 15.04 22.87 7.22
C ALA A 447 15.19 24.31 7.74
N GLU A 448 16.34 24.93 7.52
CA GLU A 448 16.59 26.35 7.82
C GLU A 448 15.70 27.26 6.97
N CYS A 449 15.68 27.09 5.64
CA CYS A 449 14.83 27.90 4.75
C CYS A 449 13.33 27.75 5.05
N THR A 450 12.91 26.56 5.51
CA THR A 450 11.52 26.31 5.94
C THR A 450 11.26 26.99 7.28
N HIS A 451 12.18 26.91 8.23
CA HIS A 451 12.07 27.60 9.51
C HIS A 451 11.99 29.13 9.31
N GLU A 452 12.81 29.69 8.42
CA GLU A 452 12.78 31.10 8.05
C GLU A 452 11.46 31.53 7.42
N ALA A 453 10.80 30.65 6.65
CA ALA A 453 9.46 30.92 6.14
C ALA A 453 8.37 30.86 7.25
N TYR A 454 8.61 30.08 8.32
CA TYR A 454 7.67 29.94 9.44
C TYR A 454 7.62 31.19 10.32
N VAL A 455 8.77 31.77 10.65
CA VAL A 455 8.91 32.92 11.56
C VAL A 455 8.01 34.11 11.17
N PRO A 456 7.94 34.55 9.91
CA PRO A 456 7.05 35.63 9.47
C PRO A 456 5.60 35.17 9.18
N GLY A 457 5.26 33.90 9.40
CA GLY A 457 3.93 33.35 9.11
C GLY A 457 3.66 33.06 7.63
N ASN A 458 4.71 32.97 6.81
CA ASN A 458 4.60 32.76 5.35
C ASN A 458 4.41 31.28 4.97
N ILE A 459 4.51 30.34 5.91
CA ILE A 459 4.11 28.96 5.68
C ILE A 459 2.58 28.87 5.63
N LYS A 460 2.05 28.78 4.41
CA LYS A 460 0.71 28.23 4.19
C LYS A 460 0.75 26.72 4.34
N ALA A 461 0.72 26.23 5.58
CA ALA A 461 0.55 24.80 5.90
C ALA A 461 -0.79 24.28 5.38
#